data_AF-A0A1B0B2Q1-F1
#
_entry.id   AF-A0A1B0B2Q1-F1
#
_cell.length_a   1.000
_cell.length_b   1.000
_cell.length_c   1.000
_cell.angle_alpha   90.00
_cell.angle_beta   90.00
_cell.angle_gamma   90.00
#
_symmetry.space_group_name_H-M   'P 1'
#
loop_
_entity.id
_entity.type
_entity.pdbx_description
1 polymer ?
#
loop_
_entity_poly.entity_id
_entity_poly.type
_entity_poly.pdbx_seq_one_letter_code
_entity_poly.pdbx_strand_id
1 'polypeptide(L)'
;MKRQTNDSERLIEEASFSGVILPSPEWKTLDHIGRNARITYRVRVQCAATYYNTTCTTFCRPRNDQFGHYTCGPQGEKICLNGWTGDNCEKAICKPGCDPVHGTCQQPGECE
;
A
#
# COMPACT_ATOMS: atom_id res chain seq x y z
N MET A 1 24.63 44.70 -16.57
CA MET A 1 23.72 44.72 -15.39
C MET A 1 22.53 43.81 -15.68
N LYS A 2 22.44 42.61 -15.09
CA LYS A 2 21.24 41.78 -15.19
C LYS A 2 20.20 42.36 -14.22
N ARG A 3 19.05 42.81 -14.73
CA ARG A 3 17.90 43.20 -13.89
C ARG A 3 17.42 41.96 -13.15
N GLN A 4 17.63 41.88 -11.84
CA GLN A 4 16.85 41.01 -10.98
C GLN A 4 15.46 41.64 -10.90
N THR A 5 14.53 41.16 -11.72
CA THR A 5 13.10 41.45 -11.51
C THR A 5 12.67 40.70 -10.26
N ASN A 6 12.12 41.44 -9.29
CA ASN A 6 11.57 40.89 -8.07
C ASN A 6 10.39 39.97 -8.42
N ASP A 7 10.56 38.65 -8.31
CA ASP A 7 9.61 37.64 -8.78
C ASP A 7 8.24 37.75 -8.07
N SER A 8 8.25 38.31 -6.86
CA SER A 8 7.05 38.63 -6.06
C SER A 8 6.12 39.65 -6.74
N GLU A 9 6.62 40.51 -7.63
CA GLU A 9 5.79 41.51 -8.33
C GLU A 9 5.03 40.93 -9.53
N ARG A 10 5.32 39.68 -9.93
CA ARG A 10 4.66 39.00 -11.06
C ARG A 10 3.70 37.89 -10.63
N LEU A 11 3.57 37.64 -9.33
CA LEU A 11 2.66 36.66 -8.77
C LEU A 11 1.20 37.13 -8.89
N ILE A 12 0.37 36.35 -9.59
CA ILE A 12 -1.06 36.68 -9.79
C ILE A 12 -1.89 36.26 -8.57
N GLU A 13 -1.68 35.03 -8.08
CA GLU A 13 -2.39 34.45 -6.94
C GLU A 13 -1.58 33.24 -6.42
N GLU A 14 -1.64 32.97 -5.11
CA GLU A 14 -1.03 31.79 -4.48
C GLU A 14 -2.05 31.12 -3.54
N ALA A 15 -2.06 29.79 -3.52
CA ALA A 15 -2.95 29.01 -2.68
C ALA A 15 -2.18 27.93 -1.91
N SER A 16 -2.38 27.85 -0.59
CA SER A 16 -1.86 26.79 0.26
C SER A 16 -2.99 25.96 0.85
N PHE A 17 -2.83 24.63 0.87
CA PHE A 17 -3.73 23.71 1.56
C PHE A 17 -2.97 22.97 2.66
N SER A 18 -3.58 22.89 3.85
CA SER A 18 -3.07 22.10 4.98
C SER A 18 -4.14 21.14 5.45
N GLY A 19 -3.85 19.84 5.42
CA GLY A 19 -4.77 18.79 5.81
C GLY A 19 -4.32 17.41 5.35
N VAL A 20 -4.99 16.37 5.83
CA VAL A 20 -4.66 14.98 5.48
C VAL A 20 -5.31 14.59 4.15
N ILE A 21 -4.53 13.94 3.27
CA ILE A 21 -4.99 13.30 2.03
C ILE A 21 -4.49 11.86 2.06
N LEU A 22 -5.40 10.91 2.30
CA LEU A 22 -5.08 9.49 2.34
C LEU A 22 -4.95 8.91 0.91
N PRO A 23 -4.19 7.82 0.73
CA PRO A 23 -4.15 7.09 -0.53
C PRO A 23 -5.54 6.59 -0.94
N SER A 24 -5.95 6.86 -2.18
CA SER A 24 -7.27 6.49 -2.70
C SER A 24 -7.30 6.59 -4.24
N PRO A 25 -8.07 5.73 -4.93
CA PRO A 25 -8.27 5.87 -6.38
C PRO A 25 -9.11 7.11 -6.74
N GLU A 26 -9.94 7.58 -5.81
CA GLU A 26 -10.80 8.75 -5.96
C GLU A 26 -10.00 10.07 -5.95
N TRP A 27 -10.46 11.04 -6.75
CA TRP A 27 -9.89 12.39 -6.78
C TRP A 27 -10.51 13.27 -5.70
N LYS A 28 -9.68 13.95 -4.92
CA LYS A 28 -10.12 15.05 -4.04
C LYS A 28 -10.09 16.36 -4.80
N THR A 29 -11.23 17.03 -4.90
CA THR A 29 -11.32 18.37 -5.49
C THR A 29 -11.06 19.42 -4.41
N LEU A 30 -10.18 20.37 -4.70
CA LEU A 30 -9.84 21.50 -3.85
C LEU A 30 -10.14 22.79 -4.60
N ASP A 31 -10.84 23.69 -3.93
CA ASP A 31 -11.20 25.01 -4.45
C ASP A 31 -10.47 26.08 -3.65
N HIS A 32 -9.81 26.98 -4.36
CA HIS A 32 -9.29 28.22 -3.82
C HIS A 32 -10.01 29.38 -4.52
N ILE A 33 -10.69 30.20 -3.71
CA ILE A 33 -11.34 31.43 -4.17
C ILE A 33 -10.49 32.58 -3.65
N GLY A 34 -9.55 33.02 -4.48
CA GLY A 34 -8.66 34.12 -4.20
C GLY A 34 -9.27 35.48 -4.55
N ARG A 35 -8.47 36.54 -4.36
CA ARG A 35 -8.86 37.92 -4.67
C ARG A 35 -8.76 38.22 -6.16
N ASN A 36 -7.74 37.65 -6.82
CA ASN A 36 -7.41 37.89 -8.21
C ASN A 36 -7.79 36.70 -9.10
N ALA A 37 -7.78 35.48 -8.56
CA ALA A 37 -8.12 34.28 -9.31
C ALA A 37 -8.90 33.24 -8.48
N ARG A 38 -9.70 32.43 -9.17
CA ARG A 38 -10.26 31.20 -8.63
C ARG A 38 -9.50 30.01 -9.21
N ILE A 39 -8.97 29.15 -8.34
CA ILE A 39 -8.20 27.97 -8.72
C ILE A 39 -8.95 26.74 -8.20
N THR A 40 -9.43 25.89 -9.11
CA THR A 40 -10.03 24.59 -8.78
C THR A 40 -9.11 23.50 -9.32
N TYR A 41 -8.63 22.63 -8.45
CA TYR A 41 -7.69 21.57 -8.81
C TYR A 41 -8.07 20.25 -8.15
N ARG A 42 -7.61 19.15 -8.73
CA ARG A 42 -7.84 17.79 -8.22
C ARG A 42 -6.53 17.14 -7.87
N VAL A 43 -6.49 16.52 -6.71
CA VAL A 43 -5.32 15.78 -6.21
C VAL A 43 -5.74 14.40 -5.73
N ARG A 44 -4.86 13.41 -5.86
CA ARG A 44 -4.99 12.12 -5.21
C ARG A 44 -3.61 11.58 -4.88
N VAL A 45 -3.56 10.75 -3.84
CA VAL A 45 -2.36 10.00 -3.46
C VAL A 45 -2.60 8.55 -3.85
N GLN A 46 -1.62 7.92 -4.50
CA GLN A 46 -1.70 6.51 -4.87
C GLN A 46 -0.43 5.82 -4.39
N CYS A 47 -0.59 4.65 -3.77
CA CYS A 47 0.55 3.81 -3.46
C CYS A 47 1.15 3.25 -4.75
N ALA A 48 2.45 2.99 -4.73
CA ALA A 48 3.10 2.22 -5.79
C ALA A 48 2.51 0.79 -5.84
N ALA A 49 2.66 0.12 -6.96
CA ALA A 49 2.27 -1.29 -7.07
C ALA A 49 2.91 -2.10 -5.94
N THR A 50 2.17 -3.06 -5.37
CA THR A 50 2.60 -3.91 -4.23
C THR A 50 2.82 -3.18 -2.89
N TYR A 51 2.51 -1.88 -2.80
CA TYR A 51 2.50 -1.15 -1.54
C TYR A 51 1.07 -0.82 -1.12
N TYR A 52 0.80 -1.00 0.17
CA TYR A 52 -0.53 -0.91 0.77
C TYR A 52 -0.47 -0.08 2.05
N ASN A 53 -1.61 -0.02 2.74
CA ASN A 53 -1.89 0.77 3.94
C ASN A 53 -2.01 2.29 3.68
N THR A 54 -2.43 3.03 4.71
CA THR A 54 -2.68 4.48 4.64
C THR A 54 -1.43 5.33 4.47
N THR A 55 -0.25 4.74 4.61
CA THR A 55 1.08 5.37 4.48
C THR A 55 1.88 4.83 3.29
N CYS A 56 1.34 3.88 2.52
CA CYS A 56 2.02 3.19 1.43
C CYS A 56 3.36 2.53 1.82
N THR A 57 3.48 2.05 3.06
CA THR A 57 4.72 1.45 3.59
C THR A 57 4.68 -0.07 3.68
N THR A 58 3.49 -0.68 3.75
CA THR A 58 3.37 -2.15 3.79
C THR A 58 3.61 -2.71 2.40
N PHE A 59 4.72 -3.41 2.21
CA PHE A 59 5.01 -4.13 0.97
C PHE A 59 4.39 -5.53 1.00
N CYS A 60 3.66 -5.89 -0.04
CA CYS A 60 3.22 -7.25 -0.29
C CYS A 60 3.16 -7.55 -1.78
N ARG A 61 3.87 -8.59 -2.21
CA ARG A 61 3.73 -9.18 -3.54
C ARG A 61 3.28 -10.63 -3.39
N PRO A 62 2.19 -11.07 -4.06
CA PRO A 62 1.76 -12.46 -4.00
C PRO A 62 2.89 -13.41 -4.36
N ARG A 63 2.95 -14.54 -3.65
CA ARG A 63 4.03 -15.53 -3.79
C ARG A 63 3.47 -16.94 -3.64
N ASN A 64 3.98 -17.87 -4.44
CA ASN A 64 3.63 -19.29 -4.36
C ASN A 64 4.85 -20.12 -4.80
N ASP A 65 5.85 -20.17 -3.94
CA ASP A 65 7.10 -20.91 -4.14
C ASP A 65 7.62 -21.42 -2.78
N GLN A 66 8.80 -22.06 -2.76
CA GLN A 66 9.40 -22.63 -1.53
C GLN A 66 9.58 -21.64 -0.36
N PHE A 67 9.48 -20.33 -0.58
CA PHE A 67 9.63 -19.31 0.46
C PHE A 67 8.30 -18.71 0.91
N GLY A 68 7.16 -19.15 0.37
CA GLY A 68 5.86 -18.70 0.84
C GLY A 68 4.73 -18.93 -0.16
N HIS A 69 3.54 -19.16 0.41
CA HIS A 69 2.31 -19.50 -0.31
C HIS A 69 1.18 -18.57 0.15
N TYR A 70 1.11 -17.36 -0.43
CA TYR A 70 0.16 -16.32 -0.01
C TYR A 70 -0.26 -15.35 -1.12
N THR A 71 -1.44 -14.77 -0.92
CA THR A 71 -1.91 -13.56 -1.62
C THR A 71 -1.80 -12.34 -0.71
N CYS A 72 -2.04 -11.15 -1.26
CA CYS A 72 -2.00 -9.90 -0.50
C CYS A 72 -3.43 -9.41 -0.25
N GLY A 73 -3.76 -9.13 1.00
CA GLY A 73 -5.02 -8.51 1.37
C GLY A 73 -5.05 -7.00 1.15
N PRO A 74 -6.18 -6.34 1.47
CA PRO A 74 -6.39 -4.92 1.17
C PRO A 74 -5.41 -3.97 1.88
N GLN A 75 -4.86 -4.35 3.03
CA GLN A 75 -3.88 -3.55 3.79
C GLN A 75 -2.45 -4.06 3.61
N GLY A 76 -2.22 -5.00 2.68
CA GLY A 76 -0.93 -5.62 2.42
C GLY A 76 -0.56 -6.74 3.38
N GLU A 77 -1.52 -7.23 4.17
CA GLU A 77 -1.36 -8.45 4.95
C GLU A 77 -1.18 -9.66 4.03
N LYS A 78 -0.34 -10.61 4.44
CA LYS A 78 -0.20 -11.88 3.73
C LYS A 78 -1.36 -12.78 4.12
N ILE A 79 -2.12 -13.23 3.14
CA ILE A 79 -3.21 -14.18 3.31
C ILE A 79 -2.71 -15.53 2.81
N CYS A 80 -2.48 -16.47 3.71
CA CYS A 80 -1.99 -17.79 3.35
C CYS A 80 -2.97 -18.51 2.43
N LEU A 81 -2.42 -19.20 1.43
CA LEU A 81 -3.19 -20.14 0.62
C LEU A 81 -3.67 -21.30 1.50
N ASN A 82 -4.77 -21.94 1.10
CA ASN A 82 -5.34 -23.05 1.84
C ASN A 82 -4.29 -24.13 2.11
N GLY A 83 -4.18 -24.53 3.39
CA GLY A 83 -3.21 -25.54 3.82
C GLY A 83 -1.84 -24.98 4.20
N TRP A 84 -1.62 -23.66 4.17
CA TRP A 84 -0.37 -23.02 4.56
C TRP A 84 -0.52 -22.10 5.78
N THR A 85 0.55 -21.95 6.55
CA THR A 85 0.62 -21.12 7.77
C THR A 85 2.04 -20.58 8.01
N GLY A 86 2.23 -19.78 9.05
CA GLY A 86 3.47 -19.05 9.33
C GLY A 86 3.45 -17.61 8.82
N ASP A 87 4.42 -16.80 9.24
CA ASP A 87 4.45 -15.36 8.97
C ASP A 87 4.66 -15.03 7.47
N ASN A 88 5.23 -15.97 6.72
CA ASN A 88 5.36 -15.91 5.26
C ASN A 88 4.58 -17.03 4.56
N CYS A 89 3.67 -17.70 5.27
CA CYS A 89 2.89 -18.82 4.76
C CYS A 89 3.78 -19.92 4.16
N GLU A 90 4.91 -20.19 4.82
CA GLU A 90 5.95 -21.12 4.40
C GLU A 90 5.80 -22.53 5.02
N LYS A 91 4.92 -22.68 6.01
CA LYS A 91 4.72 -23.95 6.72
C LYS A 91 3.46 -24.64 6.21
N ALA A 92 3.57 -25.90 5.80
CA ALA A 92 2.42 -26.72 5.47
C ALA A 92 1.63 -27.08 6.73
N ILE A 93 0.30 -27.10 6.61
CA ILE A 93 -0.60 -27.61 7.64
C ILE A 93 -0.74 -29.12 7.42
N CYS A 94 -0.23 -29.91 8.37
CA CYS A 94 -0.24 -31.37 8.27
C CYS A 94 -1.66 -31.94 8.39
N LYS A 95 -1.80 -33.21 8.03
CA LYS A 95 -3.07 -33.94 8.14
C LYS A 95 -3.63 -33.85 9.58
N PRO A 96 -4.95 -33.69 9.77
CA PRO A 96 -5.55 -33.76 11.09
C PRO A 96 -5.20 -35.08 11.79
N GLY A 97 -4.75 -35.00 13.04
CA GLY A 97 -4.31 -36.15 13.83
C GLY A 97 -2.84 -36.54 13.62
N CYS A 98 -2.07 -35.82 12.81
CA CYS A 98 -0.62 -35.97 12.77
C CYS A 98 -0.01 -35.59 14.13
N ASP A 99 0.96 -36.37 14.60
CA ASP A 99 1.58 -36.14 15.91
C ASP A 99 2.30 -34.78 15.92
N PRO A 100 2.02 -33.88 16.88
CA PRO A 100 2.57 -32.53 16.86
C PRO A 100 4.05 -32.46 17.23
N VAL A 101 4.62 -33.54 17.80
CA VAL A 101 6.03 -33.62 18.22
C VAL A 101 6.83 -34.48 17.26
N HIS A 102 6.24 -35.58 16.76
CA HIS A 102 6.92 -36.59 15.97
C HIS A 102 6.50 -36.64 14.50
N GLY A 103 5.38 -36.00 14.14
CA GLY A 103 4.87 -35.96 12.78
C GLY A 103 5.31 -34.72 12.02
N THR A 104 5.64 -34.88 10.74
CA THR A 104 6.01 -33.75 9.87
C THR A 104 5.29 -33.79 8.52
N CYS A 105 5.24 -32.65 7.83
CA CYS A 105 4.70 -32.56 6.47
C CYS A 105 5.42 -31.46 5.69
N GLN A 106 5.72 -31.74 4.41
CA GLN A 106 6.26 -30.74 3.49
C GLN A 106 5.16 -30.16 2.59
N GLN A 107 4.12 -30.95 2.29
CA GLN A 107 2.92 -30.47 1.62
C GLN A 107 1.69 -30.52 2.54
N PRO A 108 0.69 -29.66 2.31
CA PRO A 108 -0.52 -29.65 3.12
C PRO A 108 -1.26 -30.98 3.07
N GLY A 109 -1.66 -31.48 4.24
CA GLY A 109 -2.41 -32.74 4.35
C GLY A 109 -1.57 -34.03 4.36
N GLU A 110 -0.24 -33.93 4.28
CA GLU A 110 0.68 -35.05 4.52
C GLU A 110 0.90 -35.28 6.03
N CYS A 111 1.46 -36.45 6.36
CA CYS A 111 1.98 -36.76 7.69
C CYS A 111 2.97 -37.92 7.56
N GLU A 112 4.24 -37.65 7.86
CA GLU A 112 5.34 -38.61 7.98
C GLU A 112 5.78 -38.73 9.44
#